data_AF-A0A3E2H6V2-F1
#
_entry.id   AF-A0A3E2H6V2-F1
#
_cell.length_a   1.000
_cell.length_b   1.000
_cell.length_c   1.000
_cell.angle_alpha   90.00
_cell.angle_beta   90.00
_cell.angle_gamma   90.00
#
_symmetry.space_group_name_H-M   'P 1'
#
loop_
_entity.id
_entity.type
_entity.pdbx_description
1 polymer ?
#
loop_
_entity_poly.entity_id
_entity_poly.type
_entity_poly.pdbx_seq_one_letter_code
_entity_poly.pdbx_strand_id
1 'polypeptide(L)'
;MAEIQPGIYMVFSNIDHFQTSVSISSGEDMSLLPKKVSLIKPGDEGHKWEVRKIEGNLYRLSINNAVVASKDDNVYAHPIKQHSVDELWKFFPDLRLCEGVYTVRNITDGKGWGIADDGQVKLQPIPSPLAGLPYQLFKFVRISDDN
;
A
#
# COMPACT_ATOMS: atom_id res chain seq x y z
N MET A 1 15.55 -13.91 1.67
CA MET A 1 14.61 -12.93 2.27
C MET A 1 13.22 -13.33 1.85
N ALA A 2 12.22 -13.26 2.73
CA ALA A 2 10.84 -13.62 2.38
C ALA A 2 10.25 -12.52 1.47
N GLU A 3 9.98 -12.87 0.23
CA GLU A 3 9.31 -11.99 -0.76
C GLU A 3 7.80 -12.08 -0.62
N ILE A 4 7.09 -10.98 -0.86
CA ILE A 4 5.63 -11.02 -0.98
C ILE A 4 5.26 -11.79 -2.26
N GLN A 5 4.26 -12.66 -2.16
CA GLN A 5 3.75 -13.39 -3.32
C GLN A 5 2.79 -12.49 -4.13
N PRO A 6 2.72 -12.64 -5.46
CA PRO A 6 1.66 -12.01 -6.24
C PRO A 6 0.29 -12.55 -5.83
N GLY A 7 -0.73 -11.70 -5.85
CA GLY A 7 -2.09 -12.08 -5.52
C GLY A 7 -2.96 -10.93 -5.04
N ILE A 8 -4.10 -11.28 -4.47
CA ILE A 8 -5.07 -10.34 -3.91
C ILE A 8 -4.96 -10.30 -2.38
N TYR A 9 -5.02 -9.10 -1.82
CA TYR A 9 -4.73 -8.82 -0.42
C TYR A 9 -5.71 -7.82 0.18
N MET A 10 -5.90 -7.93 1.48
CA MET A 10 -6.33 -6.82 2.34
C MET A 10 -5.08 -6.20 2.98
N VAL A 11 -5.04 -4.87 3.06
CA VAL A 11 -3.88 -4.14 3.61
C VAL A 11 -4.29 -3.40 4.87
N PHE A 12 -3.54 -3.57 5.95
CA PHE A 12 -3.78 -2.96 7.25
C PHE A 12 -2.57 -2.20 7.74
N SER A 13 -2.79 -1.10 8.45
CA SER A 13 -1.73 -0.30 9.04
C SER A 13 -1.39 -0.77 10.46
N ASN A 14 -0.13 -0.69 10.88
CA ASN A 14 0.26 -1.05 12.24
C ASN A 14 0.05 0.08 13.27
N ILE A 15 -0.50 1.25 12.88
CA ILE A 15 -0.72 2.36 13.82
C ILE A 15 -1.63 2.00 14.99
N ASP A 16 -2.53 1.03 14.78
CA ASP A 16 -3.53 0.57 15.74
C ASP A 16 -3.53 -0.97 15.81
N HIS A 17 -2.36 -1.58 15.67
CA HIS A 17 -2.18 -3.03 15.70
C HIS A 17 -2.97 -3.77 14.60
N PHE A 18 -3.03 -3.19 13.39
CA PHE A 18 -3.67 -3.80 12.21
C PHE A 18 -5.19 -3.89 12.29
N GLN A 19 -5.84 -3.00 13.05
CA GLN A 19 -7.31 -2.90 13.07
C GLN A 19 -7.84 -1.98 11.97
N THR A 20 -7.05 -1.00 11.54
CA THR A 20 -7.43 -0.06 10.48
C THR A 20 -6.86 -0.50 9.13
N SER A 21 -7.75 -0.62 8.14
CA SER A 21 -7.36 -0.94 6.78
C SER A 21 -6.92 0.30 5.98
N VAL A 22 -6.02 0.07 5.02
CA VAL A 22 -5.53 1.08 4.09
C VAL A 22 -6.26 0.87 2.77
N SER A 23 -6.96 1.90 2.30
CA SER A 23 -7.80 1.79 1.11
C SER A 23 -8.09 3.14 0.45
N ILE A 24 -8.94 3.13 -0.57
CA ILE A 24 -9.64 4.33 -1.08
C ILE A 24 -10.99 4.45 -0.36
N SER A 25 -11.50 5.66 -0.18
CA SER A 25 -12.78 5.85 0.52
C SER A 25 -13.96 5.43 -0.35
N SER A 26 -14.87 4.62 0.20
CA SER A 26 -16.06 4.09 -0.49
C SER A 26 -17.09 5.17 -0.88
N GLY A 27 -17.00 6.36 -0.29
CA GLY A 27 -17.85 7.51 -0.61
C GLY A 27 -17.28 8.43 -1.71
N GLU A 28 -16.17 8.04 -2.36
CA GLU A 28 -15.61 8.83 -3.44
C GLU A 28 -16.53 8.87 -4.67
N ASP A 29 -16.50 10.00 -5.37
CA ASP A 29 -17.28 10.20 -6.59
C ASP A 29 -16.86 9.20 -7.69
N MET A 30 -17.74 8.99 -8.68
CA MET A 30 -17.45 8.14 -9.85
C MET A 30 -16.48 8.80 -10.84
N SER A 31 -15.79 9.89 -10.45
CA SER A 31 -14.83 10.56 -11.33
C SER A 31 -13.59 9.71 -11.55
N LEU A 32 -12.93 9.97 -12.68
CA LEU A 32 -11.65 9.35 -13.03
C LEU A 32 -10.45 10.09 -12.43
N LEU A 33 -10.68 11.01 -11.49
CA LEU A 33 -9.62 11.70 -10.78
C LEU A 33 -8.85 10.73 -9.88
N PRO A 34 -7.56 11.00 -9.60
CA PRO A 34 -6.80 10.21 -8.64
C PRO A 34 -7.49 10.18 -7.28
N LYS A 35 -7.61 8.97 -6.73
CA LYS A 35 -8.29 8.66 -5.48
C LYS A 35 -7.29 8.58 -4.34
N LYS A 36 -7.59 9.17 -3.19
CA LYS A 36 -6.64 9.18 -2.07
C LYS A 36 -6.51 7.78 -1.48
N VAL A 37 -5.29 7.31 -1.29
CA VAL A 37 -5.04 6.13 -0.47
C VAL A 37 -4.88 6.59 0.97
N SER A 38 -5.77 6.18 1.85
CA SER A 38 -5.78 6.56 3.25
C SER A 38 -6.19 5.40 4.15
N LEU A 39 -6.07 5.61 5.45
CA LEU A 39 -6.83 4.85 6.42
C LEU A 39 -8.32 5.03 6.16
N ILE A 40 -9.09 3.96 6.29
CA ILE A 40 -10.55 4.02 6.30
C ILE A 40 -11.09 3.67 7.68
N LYS A 41 -12.30 4.10 8.00
CA LYS A 41 -12.83 3.94 9.36
C LYS A 41 -13.01 2.45 9.70
N PRO A 42 -12.76 2.04 10.96
CA PRO A 42 -13.12 0.71 11.40
C PRO A 42 -14.60 0.42 11.13
N GLY A 43 -14.88 -0.70 10.45
CA GLY A 43 -16.24 -1.08 10.03
C GLY A 43 -16.55 -0.83 8.55
N ASP A 44 -15.76 0.00 7.85
CA ASP A 44 -15.80 0.05 6.39
C ASP A 44 -15.02 -1.14 5.82
N GLU A 45 -15.59 -1.83 4.81
CA GLU A 45 -14.87 -2.89 4.11
C GLU A 45 -13.73 -2.29 3.29
N GLY A 46 -12.49 -2.65 3.61
CA GLY A 46 -11.33 -2.28 2.81
C GLY A 46 -11.43 -2.88 1.41
N HIS A 47 -11.06 -2.10 0.40
CA HIS A 47 -10.96 -2.62 -0.95
C HIS A 47 -9.81 -3.62 -1.09
N LYS A 48 -10.01 -4.58 -1.98
CA LYS A 48 -9.00 -5.56 -2.37
C LYS A 48 -7.84 -4.89 -3.10
N TRP A 49 -6.64 -5.18 -2.63
CA TRP A 49 -5.37 -4.81 -3.25
C TRP A 49 -4.87 -5.94 -4.12
N GLU A 50 -4.41 -5.62 -5.32
CA GLU A 50 -3.75 -6.55 -6.21
C GLU A 50 -2.25 -6.24 -6.24
N VAL A 51 -1.45 -7.25 -5.93
CA VAL A 51 0.01 -7.22 -5.96
C VAL A 51 0.46 -8.02 -7.18
N ARG A 52 1.06 -7.36 -8.17
CA ARG A 52 1.61 -8.00 -9.37
C ARG A 52 3.12 -7.89 -9.38
N LYS A 53 3.83 -9.01 -9.53
CA LYS A 53 5.28 -9.03 -9.72
C LYS A 53 5.60 -8.67 -11.18
N ILE A 54 6.51 -7.72 -11.37
CA ILE A 54 6.94 -7.26 -12.69
C ILE A 54 8.25 -7.95 -13.08
N GLU A 55 9.30 -7.75 -12.27
CA GLU A 55 10.60 -8.39 -12.45
C GLU A 55 11.37 -8.40 -11.12
N GLY A 56 12.09 -9.49 -10.82
CA GLY A 56 12.86 -9.59 -9.58
C GLY A 56 11.98 -9.25 -8.37
N ASN A 57 12.40 -8.31 -7.53
CA ASN A 57 11.63 -7.92 -6.33
C ASN A 57 10.82 -6.64 -6.53
N LEU A 58 10.44 -6.35 -7.78
CA LEU A 58 9.66 -5.18 -8.17
C LEU A 58 8.20 -5.57 -8.41
N TYR A 59 7.31 -4.78 -7.82
CA TYR A 59 5.89 -5.04 -7.83
C TYR A 59 5.11 -3.80 -8.26
N ARG A 60 4.03 -4.02 -8.99
CA ARG A 60 2.99 -3.01 -9.20
C ARG A 60 1.84 -3.29 -8.24
N LEU A 61 1.28 -2.21 -7.68
CA LEU A 61 0.12 -2.27 -6.79
C LEU A 61 -1.08 -1.63 -7.47
N SER A 62 -2.23 -2.25 -7.30
CA SER A 62 -3.51 -1.68 -7.69
C SER A 62 -4.57 -1.93 -6.65
N ILE A 63 -5.55 -1.02 -6.57
CA ILE A 63 -6.72 -1.13 -5.71
C ILE A 63 -7.95 -0.84 -6.57
N ASN A 64 -8.93 -1.73 -6.55
CA ASN A 64 -10.12 -1.63 -7.41
C ASN A 64 -9.78 -1.32 -8.89
N ASN A 65 -8.81 -2.05 -9.47
CA ASN A 65 -8.28 -1.86 -10.83
C ASN A 65 -7.56 -0.52 -11.12
N ALA A 66 -7.45 0.39 -10.16
CA ALA A 66 -6.70 1.62 -10.26
C ALA A 66 -5.22 1.40 -9.86
N VAL A 67 -4.28 1.88 -10.67
CA VAL A 67 -2.83 1.74 -10.41
C VAL A 67 -2.43 2.69 -9.30
N VAL A 68 -1.65 2.20 -8.34
CA VAL A 68 -1.19 3.03 -7.22
C VAL A 68 0.17 3.66 -7.55
N ALA A 69 0.19 4.98 -7.45
CA ALA A 69 1.34 5.83 -7.72
C ALA A 69 1.37 7.01 -6.73
N SER A 70 2.47 7.74 -6.70
CA SER A 70 2.72 8.89 -5.88
C SER A 70 2.69 10.18 -6.70
N LYS A 71 2.21 11.24 -6.09
CA LYS A 71 2.25 12.61 -6.63
C LYS A 71 2.40 13.58 -5.47
N ASP A 72 3.40 14.46 -5.54
CA ASP A 72 3.70 15.44 -4.50
C ASP A 72 3.82 14.76 -3.11
N ASP A 73 4.57 13.65 -3.07
CA ASP A 73 4.73 12.75 -1.91
C ASP A 73 3.43 12.11 -1.37
N ASN A 74 2.28 12.30 -1.99
CA ASN A 74 1.04 11.66 -1.59
C ASN A 74 0.79 10.42 -2.44
N VAL A 75 0.32 9.33 -1.84
CA VAL A 75 -0.03 8.10 -2.57
C VAL A 75 -1.50 8.15 -2.98
N TYR A 76 -1.73 7.85 -4.26
CA TYR A 76 -3.05 7.84 -4.89
C TYR A 76 -3.26 6.56 -5.70
N ALA A 77 -4.52 6.20 -5.87
CA ALA A 77 -4.95 5.22 -6.86
C ALA A 77 -5.47 5.95 -8.10
N HIS A 78 -4.90 5.65 -9.26
CA HIS A 78 -5.21 6.27 -10.54
C HIS A 78 -6.10 5.35 -11.38
N PRO A 79 -7.40 5.67 -11.57
CA PRO A 79 -8.31 4.84 -12.36
C PRO A 79 -7.89 4.73 -13.84
N ILE A 80 -7.28 5.78 -14.39
CA ILE A 80 -6.80 5.84 -15.76
C ILE A 80 -5.29 5.59 -15.79
N LYS A 81 -4.87 4.47 -16.40
CA LYS A 81 -3.45 4.08 -16.54
C LYS A 81 -2.59 5.11 -17.28
N GLN A 82 -3.15 5.83 -18.24
CA GLN A 82 -2.43 6.85 -19.03
C GLN A 82 -2.01 8.08 -18.20
N HIS A 83 -2.60 8.26 -17.01
CA HIS A 83 -2.31 9.37 -16.11
C HIS A 83 -1.41 8.99 -14.92
N SER A 84 -0.97 7.73 -14.82
CA SER A 84 -0.02 7.28 -13.80
C SER A 84 1.34 7.03 -14.43
N VAL A 85 2.40 7.54 -13.80
CA VAL A 85 3.74 6.99 -14.00
C VAL A 85 3.70 5.55 -13.48
N ASP A 86 4.28 4.63 -14.24
CA ASP A 86 4.30 3.22 -13.88
C ASP A 86 5.26 2.98 -12.71
N GLU A 87 4.74 3.19 -11.51
CA GLU A 87 5.54 3.22 -10.31
C GLU A 87 5.68 1.82 -9.71
N LEU A 88 6.93 1.47 -9.39
CA LEU A 88 7.29 0.15 -8.92
C LEU A 88 7.66 0.20 -7.44
N TRP A 89 7.21 -0.82 -6.72
CA TRP A 89 7.31 -0.92 -5.28
C TRP A 89 8.17 -2.12 -4.91
N LYS A 90 8.93 -1.97 -3.82
CA LYS A 90 9.67 -3.04 -3.16
C LYS A 90 9.11 -3.29 -1.77
N PHE A 91 9.01 -4.56 -1.40
CA PHE A 91 8.54 -5.00 -0.10
C PHE A 91 9.71 -5.48 0.74
N PHE A 92 9.82 -4.96 1.97
CA PHE A 92 10.82 -5.40 2.93
C PHE A 92 10.11 -5.97 4.15
N PRO A 93 10.21 -7.28 4.41
CA PRO A 93 9.52 -7.89 5.54
C PRO A 93 10.10 -7.41 6.87
N ASP A 94 9.24 -7.17 7.85
CA ASP A 94 9.67 -6.96 9.23
C ASP A 94 9.70 -8.30 9.97
N LEU A 95 10.90 -8.89 10.07
CA LEU A 95 11.10 -10.22 10.65
C LEU A 95 10.85 -10.29 12.16
N ARG A 96 10.62 -9.16 12.83
CA ARG A 96 10.34 -9.09 14.27
C ARG A 96 8.85 -9.24 14.57
N LEU A 97 8.01 -9.01 13.56
CA LEU A 97 6.57 -9.05 13.66
C LEU A 97 6.02 -10.33 13.02
N CYS A 98 4.69 -10.47 13.02
CA CYS A 98 4.04 -11.60 12.40
C CYS A 98 4.25 -11.62 10.87
N GLU A 99 4.05 -12.80 10.28
CA GLU A 99 4.12 -12.99 8.83
C GLU A 99 3.17 -12.03 8.09
N GLY A 100 3.61 -11.58 6.91
CA GLY A 100 2.83 -10.67 6.07
C GLY A 100 2.97 -9.19 6.42
N VAL A 101 3.86 -8.81 7.34
CA VAL A 101 4.14 -7.41 7.68
C VAL A 101 5.35 -6.89 6.91
N TYR A 102 5.16 -5.75 6.23
CA TYR A 102 6.16 -5.16 5.34
C TYR A 102 6.27 -3.65 5.52
N THR A 103 7.45 -3.11 5.20
CA THR A 103 7.59 -1.73 4.72
C THR A 103 7.51 -1.74 3.19
N VAL A 104 6.79 -0.77 2.61
CA VAL A 104 6.61 -0.63 1.16
C VAL A 104 7.46 0.55 0.69
N ARG A 105 8.37 0.34 -0.24
CA ARG A 105 9.29 1.37 -0.73
C ARG A 105 9.10 1.66 -2.20
N ASN A 106 9.16 2.93 -2.51
CA ASN A 106 9.32 3.39 -3.87
C ASN A 106 10.76 3.16 -4.35
N ILE A 107 10.94 2.77 -5.62
CA ILE A 107 12.28 2.59 -6.18
C ILE A 107 12.90 3.86 -6.77
N THR A 108 12.08 4.84 -7.12
CA THR A 108 12.50 6.06 -7.83
C THR A 108 13.20 7.01 -6.89
N ASP A 109 12.65 7.25 -5.70
CA ASP A 109 13.17 8.22 -4.73
C ASP A 109 13.71 7.58 -3.43
N GLY A 110 13.53 6.27 -3.26
CA GLY A 110 13.95 5.52 -2.08
C GLY A 110 13.13 5.80 -0.81
N LYS A 111 12.09 6.64 -0.89
CA LYS A 111 11.11 6.83 0.19
C LYS A 111 10.19 5.61 0.25
N GLY A 112 9.42 5.50 1.31
CA GLY A 112 8.38 4.49 1.38
C GLY A 112 7.13 4.98 2.05
N TRP A 113 6.14 4.11 2.09
CA TRP A 113 4.84 4.44 2.62
C TRP A 113 4.92 4.75 4.11
N GLY A 114 4.27 5.84 4.49
CA GLY A 114 4.00 6.21 5.87
C GLY A 114 2.61 6.81 5.97
N ILE A 115 1.91 6.49 7.05
CA ILE A 115 0.67 7.16 7.42
C ILE A 115 1.00 8.55 7.94
N ALA A 116 0.42 9.58 7.33
CA ALA A 116 0.49 10.96 7.82
C ALA A 116 -0.61 11.26 8.86
N ASP A 117 -0.52 12.41 9.52
CA ASP A 117 -1.46 12.81 10.58
C ASP A 117 -2.91 12.94 10.09
N ASP A 118 -3.10 13.24 8.81
CA ASP A 118 -4.41 13.28 8.14
C ASP A 118 -4.95 11.89 7.76
N GLY A 119 -4.22 10.83 8.09
CA GLY A 119 -4.54 9.44 7.75
C GLY A 119 -4.23 9.07 6.30
N GLN A 120 -3.74 9.99 5.47
CA GLN A 120 -3.36 9.67 4.10
C GLN A 120 -2.01 8.95 4.06
N VAL A 121 -1.85 8.00 3.14
CA VAL A 121 -0.56 7.39 2.86
C VAL A 121 0.31 8.37 2.06
N LYS A 122 1.51 8.63 2.56
CA LYS A 122 2.50 9.51 1.93
C LYS A 122 3.84 8.81 1.80
N LEU A 123 4.66 9.26 0.85
CA LEU A 123 6.05 8.89 0.75
C LEU A 123 6.86 9.65 1.80
N GLN A 124 7.54 8.90 2.65
CA GLN A 124 8.35 9.41 3.74
C GLN A 124 9.72 8.73 3.75
N PRO A 125 10.76 9.40 4.24
CA PRO A 125 12.05 8.75 4.48
C PRO A 125 11.87 7.54 5.42
N ILE A 126 12.51 6.42 5.09
CA ILE A 126 12.52 5.26 5.98
C ILE A 126 13.79 5.31 6.83
N PRO A 127 13.68 5.31 8.17
CA PRO A 127 14.82 5.33 9.06
C PRO A 127 15.69 4.07 8.89
N SER A 128 16.99 4.23 9.20
CA SER A 128 17.95 3.15 9.30
C SER A 128 18.29 2.92 10.79
N PRO A 129 18.39 1.67 11.29
CA PRO A 129 18.18 0.40 10.58
C PRO A 129 16.73 0.23 10.12
N LEU A 130 16.49 -0.74 9.23
CA LEU A 130 15.19 -1.13 8.62
C LEU A 130 14.08 -1.54 9.61
N ALA A 131 14.20 -1.16 10.89
CA ALA A 131 13.13 -1.18 11.85
C ALA A 131 12.07 -0.16 11.44
N GLY A 132 11.00 -0.63 10.77
CA GLY A 132 9.87 0.22 10.44
C GLY A 132 9.25 0.81 11.70
N LEU A 133 8.95 2.10 11.66
CA LEU A 133 8.11 2.73 12.67
C LEU A 133 6.67 2.24 12.49
N PRO A 134 5.82 2.22 13.53
CA PRO A 134 4.45 1.69 13.42
C PRO A 134 3.65 2.28 12.25
N TYR A 135 3.83 3.58 11.97
CA TYR A 135 3.16 4.25 10.86
C TYR A 135 3.70 3.92 9.46
N GLN A 136 4.78 3.15 9.35
CA GLN A 136 5.40 2.70 8.08
C GLN A 136 5.28 1.19 7.87
N LEU A 137 4.59 0.49 8.77
CA LEU A 137 4.43 -0.95 8.75
C LEU A 137 3.01 -1.32 8.33
N PHE A 138 2.93 -2.20 7.34
CA PHE A 138 1.68 -2.60 6.71
C PHE A 138 1.57 -4.11 6.67
N LYS A 139 0.43 -4.66 7.12
CA LYS A 139 0.13 -6.08 7.04
C LYS A 139 -0.68 -6.38 5.79
N PHE A 140 -0.17 -7.30 4.98
CA PHE A 140 -0.81 -7.81 3.77
C PHE A 140 -1.39 -9.19 4.08
N VAL A 141 -2.70 -9.25 4.20
CA VAL A 141 -3.44 -10.50 4.42
C VAL A 141 -3.95 -11.00 3.08
N ARG A 142 -3.42 -12.13 2.62
CA ARG A 142 -3.83 -12.70 1.33
C ARG A 142 -5.29 -13.14 1.41
N ILE A 143 -6.08 -12.76 0.41
CA ILE A 143 -7.42 -13.29 0.21
C ILE A 143 -7.23 -14.47 -0.74
N SER A 144 -7.49 -15.69 -0.25
CA SER A 144 -7.59 -16.86 -1.11
C SER A 144 -8.75 -16.63 -2.08
N ASP A 145 -8.53 -16.78 -3.38
CA ASP A 145 -9.65 -17.01 -4.30
C ASP A 145 -10.11 -18.46 -4.02
N ASP A 146 -11.02 -18.63 -3.06
CA ASP A 146 -11.82 -19.84 -2.98
C ASP A 146 -12.91 -19.73 -4.07
N ASN A 147 -12.61 -20.35 -5.22
CA ASN A 147 -13.49 -20.72 -6.34
C ASN A 147 -14.33 -19.64 -7.03
#